data_AF-A0A6B3G093-F1
#
_entry.id   AF-A0A6B3G093-F1
#
_cell.length_a   1.000
_cell.length_b   1.000
_cell.length_c   1.000
_cell.angle_alpha   90.00
_cell.angle_beta   90.00
_cell.angle_gamma   90.00
#
_symmetry.space_group_name_H-M   'P 1'
#
loop_
_entity.id
_entity.type
_entity.pdbx_description
1 polymer ?
#
loop_
_entity_poly.entity_id
_entity_poly.type
_entity_poly.pdbx_seq_one_letter_code
_entity_poly.pdbx_strand_id
1 'polypeptide(L)'
;DASTLARVRAAAEAPGVLPALDATGLRIGPPLGRIGKIVCIGLNYHDHAAETGAAIPDEPILFFKAPDTVVGPDDTVLVPRGSRKTDWEVELAVVIGRTARYLGSAEEGLAHVAGYATA
;
A
#
# COMPACT_ATOMS: atom_id res chain seq x y z
N ASP A 1 7.66 15.15 14.29
CA ASP A 1 7.79 13.68 14.32
C ASP A 1 8.16 13.21 12.92
N ALA A 2 9.23 12.43 12.78
CA ALA A 2 9.69 11.97 11.47
C ALA A 2 8.71 10.93 10.91
N SER A 3 8.39 11.00 9.61
CA SER A 3 7.50 10.00 9.01
C SER A 3 8.08 8.58 9.14
N THR A 4 7.23 7.56 9.11
CA THR A 4 7.66 6.15 9.08
C THR A 4 8.73 5.92 8.00
N LEU A 5 8.53 6.50 6.82
CA LEU A 5 9.48 6.43 5.70
C LEU A 5 10.83 7.08 6.01
N ALA A 6 10.85 8.22 6.72
CA ALA A 6 12.10 8.84 7.12
C ALA A 6 12.89 7.95 8.09
N ARG A 7 12.20 7.27 9.01
CA ARG A 7 12.82 6.31 9.93
C ARG A 7 13.35 5.07 9.21
N VAL A 8 12.59 4.52 8.26
CA VAL A 8 13.02 3.39 7.43
C VAL A 8 14.25 3.77 6.60
N ARG A 9 14.25 4.94 5.97
CA ARG A 9 15.40 5.45 5.22
C ARG A 9 16.63 5.59 6.10
N ALA A 10 16.50 6.24 7.26
CA ALA A 10 17.61 6.39 8.20
C ALA A 10 18.16 5.04 8.68
N ALA A 11 17.29 4.06 8.91
CA ALA A 11 17.68 2.71 9.30
C ALA A 11 18.41 1.96 8.16
N ALA A 12 17.98 2.13 6.92
CA ALA A 12 18.61 1.53 5.74
C ALA A 12 19.98 2.17 5.40
N GLU A 13 20.15 3.46 5.70
CA GLU A 13 21.39 4.21 5.47
C GLU A 13 22.38 4.12 6.66
N ALA A 14 21.93 3.58 7.81
CA ALA A 14 22.77 3.46 9.00
C ALA A 14 23.90 2.43 8.78
N PRO A 15 25.15 2.75 9.17
CA PRO A 15 26.24 1.80 9.08
C PRO A 15 26.07 0.66 10.08
N GLY A 16 26.47 -0.55 9.68
CA GLY A 16 26.42 -1.75 10.52
C GLY A 16 25.13 -2.54 10.36
N VAL A 17 24.85 -3.41 11.33
CA VAL A 17 23.68 -4.28 11.33
C VAL A 17 22.70 -3.74 12.38
N LEU A 18 21.43 -3.60 12.01
CA LEU A 18 20.39 -3.23 12.96
C LEU A 18 20.30 -4.30 14.07
N PRO A 19 20.07 -3.91 15.33
CA PRO A 19 19.87 -4.86 16.41
C PRO A 19 18.76 -5.85 16.05
N ALA A 20 19.05 -7.15 16.16
CA ALA A 20 18.04 -8.18 16.01
C ALA A 20 17.04 -8.07 17.16
N LEU A 21 15.75 -8.10 16.83
CA LEU A 21 14.68 -8.18 17.81
C LEU A 21 14.32 -9.65 18.04
N ASP A 22 14.12 -10.03 19.30
CA ASP A 22 13.40 -11.27 19.60
C ASP A 22 11.94 -11.08 19.21
N ALA A 23 11.51 -11.78 18.16
CA ALA A 23 10.14 -11.68 17.64
C ALA A 23 9.11 -12.35 18.57
N THR A 24 9.54 -13.08 19.59
CA THR A 24 8.65 -13.80 20.49
C THR A 24 7.67 -12.85 21.18
N GLY A 25 6.37 -13.01 20.88
CA GLY A 25 5.31 -12.18 21.44
C GLY A 25 5.21 -10.76 20.85
N LEU A 26 5.99 -10.43 19.81
CA LEU A 26 5.86 -9.15 19.11
C LEU A 26 4.80 -9.23 18.02
N ARG A 27 4.04 -8.14 17.87
CA ARG A 27 3.12 -7.94 16.75
C ARG A 27 3.81 -7.14 15.64
N ILE A 28 3.65 -7.57 14.39
CA ILE A 28 4.04 -6.80 13.22
C ILE A 28 2.89 -5.83 12.89
N GLY A 29 3.13 -4.54 13.07
CA GLY A 29 2.17 -3.50 12.69
C GLY A 29 2.14 -3.24 11.18
N PRO A 30 1.25 -2.35 10.71
CA PRO A 30 1.25 -1.93 9.32
C PRO A 30 2.60 -1.30 8.93
N PRO A 31 3.08 -1.49 7.69
CA PRO A 31 4.40 -1.02 7.26
C PRO A 31 4.49 0.52 7.19
N LEU A 32 3.35 1.22 7.19
CA LEU A 32 3.25 2.66 7.09
C LEU A 32 2.29 3.22 8.14
N GLY A 33 2.82 4.06 9.04
CA GLY A 33 2.01 4.95 9.87
C GLY A 33 1.74 6.30 9.21
N ARG A 34 0.66 6.98 9.62
CA ARG A 34 0.26 8.35 9.17
C ARG A 34 0.02 8.46 7.66
N ILE A 35 -0.64 7.45 7.08
CA ILE A 35 -1.05 7.48 5.68
C ILE A 35 -2.04 8.63 5.47
N GLY A 36 -1.75 9.55 4.55
CA GLY A 36 -2.63 10.69 4.27
C GLY A 36 -3.76 10.37 3.31
N LYS A 37 -3.51 9.47 2.34
CA LYS A 37 -4.48 9.03 1.33
C LYS A 37 -4.12 7.63 0.83
N ILE A 38 -5.14 6.83 0.51
CA ILE A 38 -5.00 5.57 -0.22
C ILE A 38 -5.82 5.70 -1.50
N VAL A 39 -5.13 5.66 -2.64
CA VAL A 39 -5.76 5.70 -3.97
C VAL A 39 -5.66 4.29 -4.54
N CYS A 40 -6.79 3.71 -4.87
CA CYS A 40 -6.91 2.37 -5.43
C CYS A 40 -7.26 2.45 -6.92
N ILE A 41 -6.87 1.43 -7.68
CA ILE A 41 -7.11 1.34 -9.13
C ILE A 41 -7.91 0.07 -9.41
N GLY A 42 -9.15 0.22 -9.88
CA GLY A 42 -9.98 -0.92 -10.27
C GLY A 42 -9.62 -1.45 -11.66
N LEU A 43 -9.83 -2.75 -11.87
CA LEU A 43 -9.70 -3.44 -13.18
C LEU A 43 -8.34 -3.23 -13.88
N ASN A 44 -7.25 -3.24 -13.12
CA ASN A 44 -5.90 -2.96 -13.64
C ASN A 44 -5.09 -4.20 -14.05
N TYR A 45 -5.75 -5.36 -14.19
CA TYR A 45 -5.19 -6.59 -14.73
C TYR A 45 -6.12 -7.13 -15.82
N HIS A 46 -5.57 -7.38 -17.02
CA HIS A 46 -6.34 -7.83 -18.18
C HIS A 46 -7.14 -9.11 -17.90
N ASP A 47 -6.53 -10.08 -17.21
CA ASP A 47 -7.18 -11.35 -16.90
C ASP A 47 -8.36 -11.17 -15.92
N HIS A 48 -8.28 -10.22 -15.00
CA HIS A 48 -9.37 -9.90 -14.07
C HIS A 48 -10.54 -9.20 -14.78
N ALA A 49 -10.25 -8.33 -15.76
CA ALA A 49 -11.29 -7.74 -16.61
C ALA A 49 -12.02 -8.83 -17.44
N ALA A 50 -11.27 -9.79 -17.97
CA ALA A 50 -11.84 -10.92 -18.70
C ALA A 50 -12.70 -11.84 -17.81
N GLU A 51 -12.26 -12.14 -16.59
CA GLU A 51 -12.97 -12.98 -15.63
C GLU A 51 -14.34 -12.42 -15.23
N THR A 52 -14.42 -11.10 -15.05
CA THR A 52 -15.66 -10.41 -14.67
C THR A 52 -16.58 -10.10 -15.86
N GLY A 53 -16.14 -10.38 -17.09
CA GLY A 53 -16.83 -10.01 -18.31
C GLY A 53 -16.90 -8.50 -18.56
N ALA A 54 -16.03 -7.72 -17.89
CA ALA A 54 -15.97 -6.29 -18.02
C ALA A 54 -15.17 -5.87 -19.27
N ALA A 55 -15.59 -4.78 -19.90
CA ALA A 55 -14.76 -4.14 -20.93
C ALA A 55 -13.48 -3.57 -20.28
N ILE A 56 -12.35 -3.66 -20.98
CA ILE A 56 -11.11 -3.02 -20.56
C ILE A 56 -11.36 -1.51 -20.50
N PRO A 57 -11.14 -0.84 -19.36
CA PRO A 57 -11.35 0.59 -19.26
C PRO A 57 -10.37 1.38 -20.14
N ASP A 58 -10.87 2.42 -20.84
CA ASP A 58 -10.03 3.36 -21.59
C ASP A 58 -9.24 4.32 -20.67
N GLU A 59 -9.71 4.50 -19.43
CA GLU A 59 -9.10 5.33 -18.40
C GLU A 59 -9.07 4.58 -17.05
N PRO A 60 -8.09 4.85 -16.17
CA PRO A 60 -8.02 4.21 -14.86
C PRO A 60 -9.23 4.50 -13.97
N ILE A 61 -9.82 3.46 -13.39
CA ILE A 61 -10.90 3.59 -12.41
C ILE A 61 -10.30 3.88 -11.04
N LEU A 62 -10.47 5.10 -10.55
CA LEU A 62 -9.91 5.53 -9.25
C LEU A 62 -10.97 5.55 -8.15
N PHE A 63 -10.60 5.02 -6.99
CA PHE A 63 -11.39 5.14 -5.75
C PHE A 63 -10.49 5.30 -4.53
N PHE A 64 -11.08 5.61 -3.38
CA PHE A 64 -10.35 5.84 -2.13
C PHE A 64 -10.72 4.84 -1.06
N LYS A 65 -9.72 4.42 -0.28
CA LYS A 65 -9.91 3.80 1.03
C LYS A 65 -9.54 4.79 2.13
N ALA A 66 -10.26 4.70 3.25
CA ALA A 66 -9.91 5.45 4.44
C ALA A 66 -8.55 4.93 4.99
N PRO A 67 -7.60 5.83 5.34
CA PRO A 67 -6.27 5.42 5.80
C PRO A 67 -6.23 4.55 7.06
N ASP A 68 -7.25 4.65 7.90
CA ASP A 68 -7.43 3.86 9.12
C ASP A 68 -7.87 2.41 8.88
N THR A 69 -8.02 2.00 7.61
CA THR A 69 -8.33 0.61 7.24
C THR A 69 -7.10 -0.30 7.10
N VAL A 70 -5.89 0.25 7.23
CA VAL A 70 -4.64 -0.52 7.07
C VAL A 70 -4.26 -1.19 8.39
N VAL A 71 -4.04 -2.51 8.34
CA VAL A 71 -3.64 -3.34 9.48
C VAL A 71 -2.29 -4.01 9.21
N GLY A 72 -1.70 -4.62 10.24
CA GLY A 72 -0.51 -5.46 10.11
C GLY A 72 -0.80 -6.75 9.33
N PRO A 73 0.24 -7.41 8.80
CA PRO A 73 0.09 -8.59 7.94
C PRO A 73 -0.58 -9.78 8.64
N ASP A 74 -0.45 -9.89 9.97
CA ASP A 74 -1.00 -10.98 10.78
C ASP A 74 -2.22 -10.55 11.62
N ASP A 75 -2.72 -9.33 11.40
CA ASP A 75 -3.87 -8.84 12.15
C ASP A 75 -5.17 -9.46 11.68
N THR A 76 -6.09 -9.66 12.62
CA THR A 76 -7.46 -10.05 12.29
C THR A 76 -8.18 -8.93 11.55
N VAL A 77 -8.64 -9.18 10.33
CA VAL A 77 -9.54 -8.30 9.59
C VAL A 77 -10.96 -8.41 10.17
N LEU A 78 -11.46 -7.31 10.73
CA LEU A 78 -12.80 -7.27 11.31
C LEU A 78 -13.87 -7.11 10.23
N VAL A 79 -14.61 -8.17 9.95
CA VAL A 79 -15.71 -8.15 8.99
C VAL A 79 -16.93 -7.42 9.58
N PRO A 80 -17.53 -6.44 8.87
CA PRO A 80 -18.72 -5.73 9.36
C PRO A 80 -19.89 -6.67 9.66
N ARG A 81 -20.64 -6.35 10.73
CA ARG A 81 -21.84 -7.11 11.11
C ARG A 81 -22.83 -7.14 9.96
N GLY A 82 -23.34 -8.33 9.64
CA GLY A 82 -24.32 -8.51 8.57
C GLY A 82 -23.72 -8.59 7.16
N SER A 83 -22.39 -8.53 6.99
CA SER A 83 -21.77 -8.78 5.69
C SER A 83 -22.13 -10.18 5.18
N ARG A 84 -22.31 -10.29 3.86
CA ARG A 84 -22.67 -11.53 3.15
C ARG A 84 -21.75 -11.85 1.98
N LYS A 85 -20.97 -10.88 1.52
CA LYS A 85 -20.11 -10.96 0.33
C LYS A 85 -18.80 -10.22 0.57
N THR A 86 -18.24 -10.36 1.76
CA THR A 86 -16.86 -9.91 1.98
C THR A 86 -15.96 -10.78 1.15
N ASP A 87 -15.08 -10.14 0.38
CA ASP A 87 -14.15 -10.80 -0.51
C ASP A 87 -12.73 -10.26 -0.27
N TRP A 88 -11.76 -10.90 -0.93
CA TRP A 88 -10.35 -10.57 -0.86
C TRP A 88 -9.84 -10.10 -2.22
N GLU A 89 -8.88 -9.17 -2.19
CA GLU A 89 -8.15 -8.70 -3.36
C GLU A 89 -6.67 -8.66 -2.95
N VAL A 90 -5.79 -9.29 -3.73
CA VAL A 90 -4.34 -9.19 -3.53
C VAL A 90 -3.81 -8.15 -4.50
N GLU A 91 -3.19 -7.10 -3.98
CA GLU A 91 -2.75 -5.95 -4.76
C GLU A 91 -1.27 -5.62 -4.54
N LEU A 92 -0.69 -4.93 -5.53
CA LEU A 92 0.60 -4.26 -5.38
C LEU A 92 0.35 -2.83 -4.85
N ALA A 93 0.76 -2.57 -3.62
CA ALA A 93 0.76 -1.22 -3.06
C ALA A 93 2.02 -0.46 -3.49
N VAL A 94 1.84 0.71 -4.10
CA VAL A 94 2.92 1.64 -4.44
C VAL A 94 3.01 2.73 -3.38
N VAL A 95 4.16 2.85 -2.71
CA VAL A 95 4.36 3.79 -1.62
C VAL A 95 5.00 5.07 -2.15
N ILE A 96 4.25 6.18 -2.12
CA ILE A 96 4.76 7.49 -2.55
C ILE A 96 5.56 8.14 -1.43
N GLY A 97 6.84 8.42 -1.69
CA GLY A 97 7.77 8.98 -0.70
C GLY A 97 8.00 10.48 -0.79
N ARG A 98 7.62 11.11 -1.91
CA ARG A 98 7.85 12.53 -2.19
C ARG A 98 6.57 13.17 -2.71
N THR A 99 6.32 14.42 -2.31
CA THR A 99 5.22 15.22 -2.84
C THR A 99 5.37 15.36 -4.35
N ALA A 100 4.36 14.95 -5.10
CA ALA A 100 4.31 15.03 -6.55
C ALA A 100 3.14 15.90 -7.01
N ARG A 101 3.33 16.65 -8.10
CA ARG A 101 2.28 17.45 -8.75
C ARG A 101 2.65 17.70 -10.21
N TYR A 102 1.71 17.46 -11.14
CA TYR A 102 1.88 17.72 -12.58
C TYR A 102 3.22 17.21 -13.14
N LEU A 103 3.51 15.93 -12.93
CA LEU A 103 4.73 15.30 -13.46
C LEU A 103 4.65 15.18 -14.99
N GLY A 104 5.76 15.41 -15.66
CA GLY A 104 5.86 15.43 -17.12
C GLY A 104 6.05 14.05 -17.76
N SER A 105 6.45 13.04 -16.98
CA SER A 105 6.68 11.69 -17.48
C SER A 105 6.45 10.59 -16.42
N ALA A 106 6.40 9.34 -16.87
CA ALA A 106 6.29 8.18 -15.99
C ALA A 106 7.57 7.95 -15.18
N GLU A 107 8.74 8.23 -15.75
CA GLU A 107 10.04 8.15 -15.07
C GLU A 107 10.13 9.14 -13.90
N GLU A 108 9.63 10.37 -14.10
CA GLU A 108 9.46 11.32 -13.00
C GLU A 108 8.52 10.75 -11.94
N GLY A 109 7.42 10.11 -12.33
CA GLY A 109 6.51 9.38 -11.44
C GLY A 109 7.22 8.33 -10.61
N LEU A 110 7.97 7.43 -11.25
CA LEU A 110 8.73 6.36 -10.61
C LEU A 110 9.77 6.91 -9.64
N ALA A 111 10.40 8.04 -9.95
CA ALA A 111 11.32 8.68 -9.02
C ALA A 111 10.63 9.05 -7.70
N HIS A 112 9.33 9.32 -7.65
CA HIS A 112 8.63 9.67 -6.41
C HIS A 112 8.25 8.45 -5.53
N VAL A 113 8.43 7.24 -6.04
CA VAL A 113 8.15 6.00 -5.30
C VAL A 113 9.25 5.73 -4.27
N ALA A 114 8.86 5.54 -3.01
CA ALA A 114 9.74 5.12 -1.93
C ALA A 114 9.92 3.60 -1.86
N GLY A 115 8.94 2.83 -2.33
CA GLY A 115 8.97 1.39 -2.33
C GLY A 115 7.62 0.77 -2.66
N TYR A 116 7.52 -0.54 -2.46
CA TYR A 116 6.35 -1.34 -2.75
C TYR A 116 6.01 -2.24 -1.56
N ALA A 117 4.76 -2.66 -1.47
CA ALA A 117 4.30 -3.66 -0.50
C ALA A 117 3.20 -4.52 -1.11
N THR A 118 2.94 -5.68 -0.51
CA THR A 118 1.72 -6.46 -0.76
C THR A 118 0.58 -5.83 0.05
N ALA A 119 -0.59 -5.71 -0.56
CA ALA A 119 -1.84 -5.31 0.08
C ALA A 119 -2.92 -6.35 -0.14
#